data_AF-A0A6P1EE68-F1
#
_entry.id   AF-A0A6P1EE68-F1
#
_cell.length_a   1.000
_cell.length_b   1.000
_cell.length_c   1.000
_cell.angle_alpha   90.00
_cell.angle_beta   90.00
_cell.angle_gamma   90.00
#
_symmetry.space_group_name_H-M   'P 1'
#
loop_
_entity.id
_entity.type
_entity.pdbx_description
1 polymer ?
#
loop_
_entity_poly.entity_id
_entity_poly.type
_entity_poly.pdbx_seq_one_letter_code
_entity_poly.pdbx_strand_id
1 'polypeptide(L)'
;MNRISQNELIGTVALQIALENSPGHSLALSKAMLILPLIFDRTIRSVLKRKNSIVLSSKDLIASNPGAFTVVRVKYEDLTITSLNTILLAKELGMITLEDHSLSLRSKIFFRDATDIGKIATEIFDSGPKLGLILGESTLDLYQTFRIEL
;
A
#
# COMPACT_ATOMS: atom_id res chain seq x y z
N MET A 1 -19.43 -3.85 -5.08
CA MET A 1 -18.11 -4.05 -4.44
C MET A 1 -18.09 -5.42 -3.77
N ASN A 2 -17.16 -6.30 -4.13
CA ASN A 2 -17.06 -7.62 -3.53
C ASN A 2 -16.25 -7.50 -2.24
N ARG A 3 -16.92 -7.36 -1.08
CA ARG A 3 -16.29 -7.09 0.23
C ARG A 3 -15.25 -8.14 0.63
N ILE A 4 -15.36 -9.37 0.11
CA ILE A 4 -14.47 -10.48 0.45
C ILE A 4 -13.01 -10.18 0.10
N SER A 5 -12.71 -9.42 -0.97
CA SER A 5 -11.33 -9.20 -1.39
C SER A 5 -10.63 -7.98 -0.78
N GLN A 6 -11.35 -7.17 0.02
CA GLN A 6 -10.82 -6.02 0.74
C GLN A 6 -10.85 -6.33 2.23
N ASN A 7 -9.95 -7.21 2.65
CA ASN A 7 -9.87 -7.71 4.02
C ASN A 7 -8.43 -7.61 4.53
N GLU A 8 -8.26 -7.82 5.83
CA GLU A 8 -7.00 -7.70 6.54
C GLU A 8 -5.93 -8.70 6.04
N LEU A 9 -6.31 -9.91 5.65
CA LEU A 9 -5.36 -10.92 5.14
C LEU A 9 -4.76 -10.51 3.79
N ILE A 10 -5.58 -10.00 2.86
CA ILE A 10 -5.04 -9.42 1.62
C ILE A 10 -4.29 -8.12 1.92
N GLY A 11 -4.70 -7.40 2.97
CA GLY A 11 -4.00 -6.24 3.49
C GLY A 11 -2.59 -6.57 3.97
N THR A 12 -2.38 -7.71 4.63
CA THR A 12 -1.04 -8.10 5.13
C THR A 12 -0.10 -8.42 3.98
N VAL A 13 -0.60 -8.96 2.86
CA VAL A 13 0.15 -9.07 1.61
C VAL A 13 0.59 -7.68 1.14
N ALA A 14 -0.35 -6.73 1.01
CA ALA A 14 -0.05 -5.37 0.57
C ALA A 14 0.97 -4.66 1.48
N LEU A 15 0.83 -4.82 2.80
CA LEU A 15 1.76 -4.28 3.79
C LEU A 15 3.16 -4.89 3.64
N GLN A 16 3.26 -6.21 3.49
CA GLN A 16 4.55 -6.88 3.27
C GLN A 16 5.24 -6.33 2.02
N ILE A 17 4.52 -6.21 0.90
CA ILE A 17 5.06 -5.72 -0.36
C ILE A 17 5.47 -4.25 -0.26
N ALA A 18 4.68 -3.42 0.41
CA ALA A 18 5.03 -2.03 0.64
C ALA A 18 6.34 -1.90 1.43
N LEU A 19 6.46 -2.60 2.55
CA LEU A 19 7.68 -2.58 3.37
C LEU A 19 8.86 -3.17 2.61
N GLU A 20 8.69 -4.30 1.91
CA GLU A 20 9.76 -4.92 1.11
C GLU A 20 10.34 -3.95 0.06
N ASN A 21 9.50 -3.10 -0.53
CA ASN A 21 9.92 -2.12 -1.54
C ASN A 21 10.22 -0.72 -0.96
N SER A 22 10.16 -0.55 0.36
CA SER A 22 10.48 0.73 1.02
C SER A 22 11.94 0.76 1.49
N PRO A 23 12.59 1.94 1.51
CA PRO A 23 13.95 2.08 2.03
C PRO A 23 14.07 1.54 3.46
N GLY A 24 15.09 0.71 3.71
CA GLY A 24 15.33 0.10 5.02
C GLY A 24 14.26 -0.92 5.46
N HIS A 25 13.38 -1.34 4.55
CA HIS A 25 12.24 -2.20 4.84
C HIS A 25 11.32 -1.68 5.95
N SER A 26 11.23 -0.35 6.05
CA SER A 26 10.51 0.35 7.11
C SER A 26 9.68 1.49 6.55
N LEU A 27 8.57 1.80 7.23
CA LEU A 27 7.68 2.92 6.92
C LEU A 27 7.10 3.52 8.20
N ALA A 28 7.07 4.84 8.27
CA ALA A 28 6.29 5.54 9.28
C ALA A 28 4.82 5.06 9.26
N LEU A 29 4.21 4.94 10.43
CA LEU A 29 2.83 4.45 10.59
C LEU A 29 1.85 5.24 9.72
N SER A 30 2.00 6.57 9.64
CA SER A 30 1.19 7.44 8.79
C SER A 30 1.26 7.04 7.31
N LYS A 31 2.45 6.69 6.80
CA LYS A 31 2.60 6.23 5.42
C LYS A 31 2.01 4.85 5.21
N ALA A 32 2.13 3.96 6.20
CA ALA A 32 1.53 2.64 6.14
C ALA A 32 -0.01 2.68 6.01
N MET A 33 -0.66 3.69 6.61
CA MET A 33 -2.11 3.92 6.46
C MET A 33 -2.53 4.25 5.02
N LEU A 34 -1.60 4.63 4.14
CA LEU A 34 -1.88 4.89 2.71
C LEU A 34 -1.83 3.62 1.84
N ILE A 35 -1.31 2.50 2.36
CA ILE A 35 -1.11 1.29 1.57
C ILE A 35 -2.43 0.75 1.04
N LEU A 36 -3.43 0.53 1.89
CA LEU A 36 -4.71 -0.02 1.45
C LEU A 36 -5.49 0.94 0.55
N PRO A 37 -5.60 2.25 0.84
CA PRO A 37 -6.21 3.22 -0.07
C PRO A 37 -5.64 3.19 -1.49
N LEU A 38 -4.33 3.01 -1.63
CA LEU A 38 -3.65 2.94 -2.92
C LEU A 38 -3.76 1.56 -3.59
N ILE A 39 -3.81 0.49 -2.82
CA ILE A 39 -3.72 -0.87 -3.36
C ILE A 39 -5.06 -1.56 -3.53
N PHE A 40 -6.05 -1.31 -2.67
CA PHE A 40 -7.35 -1.97 -2.76
C PHE A 40 -8.24 -1.41 -3.86
N ASP A 41 -8.01 -0.17 -4.28
CA ASP A 41 -8.66 0.37 -5.46
C ASP A 41 -8.09 -0.26 -6.73
N ARG A 42 -8.96 -0.88 -7.52
CA ARG A 42 -8.54 -1.59 -8.74
C ARG A 42 -7.99 -0.64 -9.80
N THR A 43 -8.52 0.58 -9.89
CA THR A 43 -8.10 1.57 -10.87
C THR A 43 -6.69 2.04 -10.54
N ILE A 44 -6.45 2.41 -9.27
CA ILE A 44 -5.11 2.80 -8.80
C ILE A 44 -4.12 1.64 -8.99
N ARG A 45 -4.44 0.44 -8.48
CA ARG A 45 -3.59 -0.75 -8.62
C ARG A 45 -3.27 -1.07 -10.08
N SER A 46 -4.21 -0.83 -11.01
CA SER A 46 -3.96 -1.04 -12.43
C SER A 46 -2.92 -0.08 -13.02
N VAL A 47 -2.81 1.14 -12.48
CA VAL A 47 -1.75 2.11 -12.85
C VAL A 47 -0.41 1.67 -12.24
N LEU A 48 -0.42 1.29 -10.96
CA LEU A 48 0.80 0.93 -10.24
C LEU A 48 1.48 -0.33 -10.83
N LYS A 49 0.71 -1.36 -11.18
CA LYS A 49 1.26 -2.61 -11.75
C LYS A 49 1.78 -2.53 -13.19
N ARG A 50 1.52 -1.43 -13.92
CA ARG A 50 1.92 -1.31 -15.34
C ARG A 50 3.43 -1.12 -15.47
N LYS A 51 4.15 -2.12 -15.99
CA LYS A 51 5.61 -2.07 -16.17
C LYS A 51 6.10 -0.91 -17.05
N ASN A 52 5.32 -0.52 -18.07
CA ASN A 52 5.74 0.48 -19.06
C ASN A 52 5.40 1.93 -18.65
N SER A 53 4.77 2.15 -17.50
CA SER A 53 4.45 3.50 -17.02
C SER A 53 5.59 4.01 -16.15
N ILE A 54 6.17 5.14 -16.55
CA ILE A 54 7.13 5.90 -15.77
C ILE A 54 6.36 6.65 -14.69
N VAL A 55 6.75 6.47 -13.44
CA VAL A 55 6.21 7.18 -12.27
C VAL A 55 7.39 7.76 -11.52
N LEU A 56 7.46 9.10 -11.45
CA LEU A 56 8.55 9.79 -10.76
C LEU A 56 8.12 10.24 -9.36
N SER A 57 6.84 10.57 -9.18
CA SER A 57 6.26 10.99 -7.89
C SER A 57 4.75 10.77 -7.81
N SER A 58 4.19 10.97 -6.62
CA SER A 58 2.77 11.04 -6.32
C SER A 58 2.05 12.15 -7.11
N LYS A 59 2.70 13.31 -7.29
CA LYS A 59 2.16 14.43 -8.07
C LYS A 59 2.05 14.07 -9.56
N ASP A 60 3.05 13.39 -10.12
CA ASP A 60 3.02 12.94 -11.51
C ASP A 60 1.93 11.90 -11.76
N LEU A 61 1.67 11.04 -10.78
CA LEU A 61 0.58 10.07 -10.85
C LEU A 61 -0.78 10.75 -10.92
N ILE A 62 -1.02 11.75 -10.06
CA ILE A 62 -2.27 12.51 -10.07
C ILE A 62 -2.41 13.27 -11.39
N ALA A 63 -1.34 13.92 -11.87
CA ALA A 63 -1.37 14.66 -13.12
C ALA A 63 -1.65 13.75 -14.34
N SER A 64 -1.04 12.55 -14.36
CA SER A 64 -1.15 11.62 -15.49
C SER A 64 -2.41 10.74 -15.43
N ASN A 65 -2.96 10.50 -14.25
CA ASN A 65 -4.11 9.62 -14.03
C ASN A 65 -5.10 10.22 -13.01
N PRO A 66 -5.62 11.44 -13.22
CA PRO A 66 -6.39 12.15 -12.20
C PRO A 66 -7.62 11.37 -11.74
N GLY A 67 -8.36 10.76 -12.67
CA GLY A 67 -9.54 9.96 -12.34
C GLY A 67 -9.26 8.71 -11.49
N ALA A 68 -8.01 8.22 -11.44
CA ALA A 68 -7.64 7.10 -10.59
C ALA A 68 -7.36 7.56 -9.14
N PHE A 69 -6.75 8.73 -8.95
CA PHE A 69 -6.20 9.14 -7.65
C PHE A 69 -7.02 10.19 -6.89
N THR A 70 -8.03 10.82 -7.51
CA THR A 70 -8.93 11.76 -6.81
C THR A 70 -9.74 11.12 -5.68
N VAL A 71 -9.89 9.79 -5.70
CA VAL A 71 -10.66 9.03 -4.70
C VAL A 71 -9.85 8.63 -3.47
N VAL A 72 -8.52 8.87 -3.45
CA VAL A 72 -7.63 8.36 -2.39
C VAL A 72 -8.06 8.86 -1.01
N ARG A 73 -8.47 10.13 -0.87
CA ARG A 73 -8.99 10.68 0.38
C ARG A 73 -10.17 9.87 0.92
N VAL A 74 -11.20 9.67 0.10
CA VAL A 74 -12.40 8.91 0.51
C VAL A 74 -12.02 7.47 0.86
N LYS A 75 -11.10 6.86 0.10
CA LYS A 75 -10.61 5.51 0.41
C LYS A 75 -9.80 5.44 1.71
N TYR A 76 -9.05 6.48 2.04
CA TYR A 76 -8.33 6.58 3.30
C TYR A 76 -9.30 6.58 4.48
N GLU A 77 -10.34 7.42 4.42
CA GLU A 77 -11.39 7.48 5.43
C GLU A 77 -12.12 6.11 5.55
N ASP A 78 -12.56 5.54 4.42
CA ASP A 78 -13.27 4.25 4.37
C ASP A 78 -12.45 3.06 4.91
N LEU A 79 -11.14 3.04 4.66
CA LEU A 79 -10.25 1.91 4.96
C LEU A 79 -9.43 2.11 6.23
N THR A 80 -9.66 3.17 7.00
CA THR A 80 -8.87 3.46 8.22
C THR A 80 -8.88 2.28 9.19
N ILE A 81 -10.06 1.73 9.50
CA ILE A 81 -10.18 0.60 10.44
C ILE A 81 -9.51 -0.65 9.87
N THR A 82 -9.75 -0.98 8.60
CA THR A 82 -9.13 -2.15 7.95
C THR A 82 -7.61 -2.02 7.87
N SER A 83 -7.08 -0.82 7.66
CA SER A 83 -5.64 -0.56 7.64
C SER A 83 -5.02 -0.79 9.03
N LEU A 84 -5.66 -0.29 10.08
CA LEU A 84 -5.23 -0.53 11.45
C LEU A 84 -5.27 -2.03 11.80
N ASN A 85 -6.37 -2.71 11.50
CA ASN A 85 -6.52 -4.15 11.76
C ASN A 85 -5.52 -4.98 10.95
N THR A 86 -5.20 -4.56 9.73
CA THR A 86 -4.16 -5.19 8.90
C THR A 86 -2.79 -5.11 9.58
N ILE A 87 -2.44 -3.95 10.11
CA ILE A 87 -1.18 -3.74 10.83
C ILE A 87 -1.14 -4.60 12.10
N LEU A 88 -2.23 -4.63 12.86
CA LEU A 88 -2.34 -5.49 14.05
C LEU A 88 -2.20 -6.96 13.68
N LEU A 89 -2.92 -7.44 12.66
CA LEU A 89 -2.83 -8.82 12.19
C LEU A 89 -1.40 -9.17 11.74
N ALA A 90 -0.74 -8.29 10.97
CA ALA A 90 0.64 -8.51 10.55
C ALA A 90 1.61 -8.59 11.74
N LYS A 91 1.38 -7.81 12.79
CA LYS A 91 2.15 -7.89 14.04
C LYS A 91 1.92 -9.22 14.76
N GLU A 92 0.67 -9.65 14.91
CA GLU A 92 0.33 -10.94 15.54
C GLU A 92 0.87 -12.14 14.77
N LEU A 93 0.93 -12.04 13.43
CA LEU A 93 1.58 -13.04 12.58
C LEU A 93 3.13 -12.99 12.64
N GLY A 94 3.71 -12.04 13.37
CA GLY A 94 5.16 -11.88 13.48
C GLY A 94 5.85 -11.32 12.22
N MET A 95 5.07 -10.75 11.30
CA MET A 95 5.57 -10.18 10.04
C MET A 95 6.31 -8.87 10.26
N ILE A 96 5.84 -8.06 11.22
CA ILE A 96 6.32 -6.70 11.45
C ILE A 96 6.61 -6.42 12.92
N THR A 97 7.45 -5.43 13.17
CA THR A 97 7.58 -4.73 14.45
C THR A 97 7.08 -3.29 14.32
N LEU A 98 6.59 -2.72 15.42
CA LEU A 98 6.20 -1.31 15.51
C LEU A 98 7.03 -0.68 16.64
N GLU A 99 7.97 0.18 16.26
CA GLU A 99 8.91 0.86 17.16
C GLU A 99 9.00 2.34 16.72
N ASP A 100 8.97 3.28 17.66
CA ASP A 100 9.09 4.72 17.39
C ASP A 100 8.21 5.24 16.24
N HIS A 101 6.95 4.79 16.22
CA HIS A 101 5.97 5.13 15.17
C HIS A 101 6.33 4.66 13.76
N SER A 102 7.27 3.72 13.61
CA SER A 102 7.65 3.09 12.35
C SER A 102 7.37 1.59 12.36
N LEU A 103 6.85 1.10 11.24
CA LEU A 103 6.68 -0.33 10.98
C LEU A 103 7.88 -0.85 10.23
N SER A 104 8.49 -1.94 10.71
CA SER A 104 9.63 -2.58 10.05
C SER A 104 9.30 -4.04 9.73
N LEU A 105 9.70 -4.49 8.55
CA LEU A 105 9.50 -5.87 8.13
C LEU A 105 10.48 -6.80 8.87
N ARG A 106 9.95 -7.74 9.64
CA ARG A 106 10.73 -8.74 10.38
C ARG A 106 10.79 -10.07 9.64
N SER A 107 9.67 -10.53 9.10
CA SER A 107 9.58 -11.81 8.41
C SER A 107 8.65 -11.72 7.20
N LYS A 108 9.01 -12.44 6.13
CA LYS A 108 8.18 -12.59 4.94
C LYS A 108 7.42 -13.90 5.07
N ILE A 109 6.10 -13.83 4.87
CA ILE A 109 5.20 -14.99 4.85
C ILE A 109 4.71 -15.25 3.43
N PHE A 110 4.50 -14.19 2.65
CA PHE A 110 4.00 -14.28 1.28
C PHE A 110 5.15 -14.24 0.28
N PHE A 111 5.13 -15.14 -0.71
CA PHE A 111 6.16 -15.25 -1.73
C PHE A 111 5.53 -15.27 -3.11
N ARG A 112 6.13 -14.56 -4.07
CA ARG A 112 5.60 -14.42 -5.43
C ARG A 112 5.47 -15.77 -6.15
N ASP A 113 6.47 -16.64 -5.96
CA ASP A 113 6.60 -17.90 -6.71
C ASP A 113 5.82 -19.06 -6.07
N ALA A 114 5.05 -18.81 -5.02
CA ALA A 114 4.16 -19.82 -4.47
C ALA A 114 3.08 -20.17 -5.49
N THR A 115 2.89 -21.47 -5.72
CA THR A 115 1.77 -22.00 -6.51
C THR A 115 0.48 -21.54 -5.84
N ASP A 116 -0.32 -20.74 -6.54
CA ASP A 116 -1.67 -20.30 -6.15
C ASP A 116 -1.82 -19.13 -5.16
N ILE A 117 -0.97 -18.09 -5.22
CA ILE A 117 -1.19 -16.86 -4.42
C ILE A 117 -2.46 -16.07 -4.79
N GLY A 118 -3.08 -16.40 -5.93
CA GLY A 118 -4.27 -15.75 -6.44
C GLY A 118 -4.00 -14.41 -7.13
N LYS A 119 -4.89 -14.07 -8.08
CA LYS A 119 -4.72 -12.92 -8.99
C LYS A 119 -4.53 -11.59 -8.28
N ILE A 120 -5.27 -11.34 -7.20
CA ILE A 120 -5.18 -10.06 -6.48
C ILE A 120 -3.80 -9.93 -5.83
N ALA A 121 -3.31 -10.96 -5.15
CA ALA A 121 -1.96 -10.93 -4.58
C ALA A 121 -0.91 -10.72 -5.67
N THR A 122 -1.01 -11.39 -6.82
CA THR A 122 -0.10 -11.17 -7.95
C THR A 122 -0.09 -9.71 -8.41
N GLU A 123 -1.26 -9.08 -8.54
CA GLU A 123 -1.36 -7.66 -8.91
C GLU A 123 -0.73 -6.73 -7.84
N ILE A 124 -0.82 -7.12 -6.56
CA ILE A 124 -0.19 -6.39 -5.45
C ILE A 124 1.34 -6.50 -5.55
N PHE A 125 1.88 -7.70 -5.76
CA PHE A 125 3.32 -7.91 -6.00
C PHE A 125 3.82 -7.06 -7.16
N ASP A 126 3.08 -7.04 -8.28
CA ASP A 126 3.46 -6.25 -9.46
C ASP A 126 3.39 -4.73 -9.22
N SER A 127 2.58 -4.28 -8.26
CA SER A 127 2.46 -2.86 -7.88
C SER A 127 3.57 -2.40 -6.93
N GLY A 128 4.27 -3.35 -6.29
CA GLY A 128 5.22 -3.10 -5.21
C GLY A 128 6.30 -2.05 -5.51
N PRO A 129 7.04 -2.14 -6.64
CA PRO A 129 8.11 -1.20 -6.94
C PRO A 129 7.64 0.27 -6.99
N LYS A 130 6.48 0.52 -7.61
CA LYS A 130 5.94 1.89 -7.69
C LYS A 130 5.31 2.33 -6.39
N LEU A 131 4.70 1.41 -5.65
CA LEU A 131 4.18 1.71 -4.32
C LEU A 131 5.31 2.15 -3.38
N GLY A 132 6.43 1.41 -3.35
CA GLY A 132 7.61 1.76 -2.57
C GLY A 132 8.20 3.12 -2.96
N LEU A 133 8.26 3.41 -4.26
CA LEU A 133 8.70 4.72 -4.77
C LEU A 133 7.84 5.86 -4.24
N ILE A 134 6.51 5.73 -4.31
CA ILE A 134 5.56 6.75 -3.80
C ILE A 134 5.70 6.91 -2.28
N LEU A 135 5.71 5.79 -1.53
CA LEU A 135 5.81 5.81 -0.07
C LEU A 135 7.20 6.30 0.42
N GLY A 136 8.18 6.40 -0.47
CA GLY A 136 9.47 7.05 -0.23
C GLY A 136 9.37 8.57 -0.04
N GLU A 137 8.34 9.23 -0.59
CA GLU A 137 8.12 10.67 -0.44
C GLU A 137 7.81 11.08 1.00
N SER A 138 7.93 12.37 1.35
CA SER A 138 7.64 12.82 2.71
C SER A 138 6.16 12.58 3.07
N THR A 139 5.87 12.28 4.34
CA THR A 139 4.48 12.11 4.80
C THR A 139 3.65 13.36 4.48
N LEU A 140 4.22 14.54 4.70
CA LEU A 140 3.55 15.82 4.41
C LEU A 140 3.18 15.95 2.93
N ASP A 141 4.14 15.66 2.03
CA ASP A 141 3.89 15.73 0.58
C ASP A 141 2.80 14.76 0.14
N LEU A 142 2.83 13.53 0.66
CA LEU A 142 1.82 12.52 0.33
C LEU A 142 0.43 12.94 0.79
N TYR A 143 0.31 13.41 2.03
CA TYR A 143 -0.98 13.82 2.59
C TYR A 143 -1.54 15.05 1.88
N GLN A 144 -0.70 16.05 1.56
CA GLN A 144 -1.11 17.20 0.76
C GLN A 144 -1.52 16.80 -0.65
N THR A 145 -0.74 15.95 -1.31
CA THR A 145 -0.98 15.49 -2.68
C THR A 145 -2.30 14.72 -2.79
N PHE A 146 -2.58 13.84 -1.83
CA PHE A 146 -3.83 13.08 -1.78
C PHE A 146 -4.97 13.79 -1.04
N ARG A 147 -4.75 15.03 -0.57
CA ARG A 147 -5.73 15.86 0.15
C ARG A 147 -6.31 15.16 1.39
N ILE A 148 -5.45 14.50 2.15
CA ILE A 148 -5.80 13.85 3.41
C ILE A 148 -5.66 14.88 4.53
N GLU A 149 -6.75 15.12 5.24
CA GLU A 149 -6.81 15.99 6.41
C GLU A 149 -6.52 15.15 7.66
N LEU A 150 -5.70 15.68 8.57
CA LEU A 150 -5.37 15.09 9.87
C LEU A 150 -6.24 15.70 10.97
#